data_AF-A0A6G0MKQ0-F1
#
_entry.id   AF-A0A6G0MKQ0-F1
#
_cell.length_a   1.000
_cell.length_b   1.000
_cell.length_c   1.000
_cell.angle_alpha   90.00
_cell.angle_beta   90.00
_cell.angle_gamma   90.00
#
_symmetry.space_group_name_H-M   'P 1'
#
loop_
_entity.id
_entity.type
_entity.pdbx_description
1 polymer ?
#
loop_
_entity_poly.entity_id
_entity_poly.type
_entity_poly.pdbx_seq_one_letter_code
_entity_poly.pdbx_strand_id
1 'polypeptide(L)'
;MTRTLGATDITPKIRVAVAVFLTTLSKEGRLRYGTVARAKQLFRLSRSSIQGIWAFRDDPEALVQPRKPYSQRATRLSPDEVAERVAAVPLCQRQTLRALEAASGIPKSTLQRHLKNKVLRRFICRAYR
;
A
#
# COMPACT_ATOMS: atom_id res chain seq x y z
N MET A 1 2.46 1.44 -21.20
CA MET A 1 3.27 2.29 -20.29
C MET A 1 3.46 1.56 -18.97
N THR A 2 4.63 0.95 -18.76
CA THR A 2 4.99 0.32 -17.49
C THR A 2 5.28 1.41 -16.47
N ARG A 3 4.39 1.59 -15.49
CA ARG A 3 4.66 2.47 -14.35
C ARG A 3 5.77 1.80 -13.53
N THR A 4 6.87 2.50 -13.32
CA THR A 4 7.96 2.06 -12.44
C THR A 4 7.39 1.79 -11.05
N LEU A 5 7.24 0.51 -10.72
CA LEU A 5 6.81 0.07 -9.41
C LEU A 5 7.94 0.37 -8.42
N GLY A 6 7.66 1.25 -7.47
CA GLY A 6 8.55 1.54 -6.36
C GLY A 6 9.63 2.55 -6.72
N ALA A 7 9.36 3.83 -6.47
CA ALA A 7 10.46 4.68 -6.03
C ALA A 7 11.04 4.01 -4.77
N THR A 8 12.27 3.52 -4.87
CA THR A 8 12.98 2.91 -3.75
C THR A 8 12.93 3.89 -2.59
N ASP A 9 12.35 3.43 -1.48
CA ASP A 9 12.24 4.28 -0.30
C ASP A 9 13.63 4.66 0.18
N ILE A 10 13.82 5.91 0.60
CA ILE A 10 15.11 6.37 1.12
C ILE A 10 15.35 5.56 2.40
N THR A 11 16.45 4.80 2.44
CA THR A 11 16.72 3.94 3.58
C THR A 11 16.80 4.75 4.88
N PRO A 12 16.32 4.20 6.01
CA PRO A 12 16.38 4.87 7.32
C PRO A 12 17.76 5.43 7.66
N LYS A 13 18.81 4.65 7.35
CA LYS A 13 20.21 5.06 7.53
C LYS A 13 20.56 6.36 6.81
N ILE A 14 20.12 6.51 5.55
CA ILE A 14 20.36 7.73 4.77
C ILE A 14 19.55 8.89 5.35
N ARG A 15 18.29 8.66 5.76
CA ARG A 15 17.45 9.72 6.37
C ARG A 15 18.09 10.29 7.64
N VAL A 16 18.58 9.41 8.54
CA VAL A 16 19.27 9.82 9.75
C VAL A 16 20.57 10.55 9.43
N ALA A 17 21.38 10.05 8.49
CA ALA A 17 22.62 10.71 8.08
C ALA A 17 22.37 12.13 7.51
N VAL A 18 21.33 12.30 6.71
CA VAL A 18 20.90 13.61 6.19
C VAL A 18 20.45 14.52 7.33
N ALA A 19 19.62 14.03 8.27
CA ALA A 19 19.16 14.82 9.40
C ALA A 19 20.33 15.31 10.25
N VAL A 20 21.27 14.42 10.62
CA VAL A 20 22.48 14.78 11.37
C VAL A 20 23.32 15.81 10.61
N PHE A 21 23.58 15.58 9.32
CA PHE A 21 24.35 16.51 8.48
C PHE A 21 23.71 17.92 8.40
N LEU A 22 22.38 17.99 8.34
CA LEU A 22 21.68 19.26 8.32
C LEU A 22 21.71 19.94 9.69
N THR A 23 21.62 19.18 10.78
CA THR A 23 21.69 19.68 12.15
C THR A 23 23.06 20.29 12.45
N THR A 24 24.16 19.65 12.04
CA THR A 24 25.51 20.19 12.24
C THR A 24 25.78 21.48 11.49
N LEU A 25 25.09 21.70 10.36
CA LEU A 25 25.19 22.92 9.54
C LEU A 25 24.10 23.95 9.86
N SER A 26 23.19 23.62 10.77
CA SER A 26 22.14 24.53 11.21
C SER A 26 22.69 25.48 12.28
N LYS A 27 22.15 26.71 12.32
CA LYS A 27 22.40 27.67 13.40
C LYS A 27 21.03 28.06 13.95
N GLU A 28 20.85 27.98 15.27
CA GLU A 28 19.57 28.31 15.93
C GLU A 28 18.37 27.51 15.36
N GLY A 29 18.60 26.26 14.95
CA GLY A 29 17.56 25.42 14.34
C GLY A 29 17.14 25.84 12.91
N ARG A 30 17.86 26.79 12.29
CA ARG A 30 17.61 27.23 10.91
C ARG A 30 18.70 26.77 9.97
N LEU A 31 18.30 26.31 8.79
CA LEU A 31 19.23 25.97 7.72
C LEU A 31 19.75 27.23 7.04
N ARG A 32 21.07 27.34 6.93
CA ARG A 32 21.72 28.41 6.17
C ARG A 32 21.44 28.28 4.67
N TYR A 33 21.57 29.39 3.96
CA TYR A 33 21.49 29.41 2.50
C TYR A 33 22.53 28.46 1.90
N GLY A 34 22.13 27.68 0.89
CA GLY A 34 23.00 26.72 0.21
C GLY A 34 23.19 25.36 0.92
N THR A 35 22.81 25.20 2.20
CA THR A 35 22.97 23.92 2.92
C THR A 35 22.21 22.77 2.24
N VAL A 36 20.98 23.03 1.79
CA VAL A 36 20.17 22.05 1.06
C VAL A 36 20.78 21.70 -0.31
N ALA A 37 21.43 22.66 -0.97
CA ALA A 37 22.11 22.41 -2.24
C ALA A 37 23.34 21.51 -2.05
N ARG A 38 24.11 21.72 -0.96
CA ARG A 38 25.22 20.84 -0.58
C ARG A 38 24.73 19.42 -0.24
N ALA A 39 23.67 19.31 0.56
CA ALA A 39 23.06 18.01 0.89
C ALA A 39 22.55 17.26 -0.37
N LYS A 40 21.97 17.99 -1.33
CA LYS A 40 21.55 17.43 -2.63
C LYS A 40 22.72 16.80 -3.39
N GLN A 41 23.87 17.48 -3.44
CA GLN A 41 25.07 16.96 -4.11
C GLN A 41 25.65 15.75 -3.36
N LEU A 42 25.72 15.81 -2.04
CA LEU A 42 26.33 14.77 -1.20
C LEU A 42 25.51 13.48 -1.18
N PHE A 43 24.19 13.58 -0.94
CA PHE A 43 23.32 12.43 -0.78
C PHE A 43 22.59 12.02 -2.05
N ARG A 44 22.72 12.79 -3.14
CA ARG A 44 22.03 12.58 -4.43
C ARG A 44 20.50 12.45 -4.30
N LEU A 45 19.93 13.17 -3.33
CA LEU A 45 18.49 13.20 -3.07
C LEU A 45 17.84 14.46 -3.64
N SER A 46 16.54 14.38 -3.92
CA SER A 46 15.77 15.55 -4.34
C SER A 46 15.69 16.60 -3.23
N ARG A 47 15.50 17.87 -3.60
CA ARG A 47 15.32 18.97 -2.64
C ARG A 47 14.13 18.72 -1.71
N SER A 48 13.02 18.21 -2.25
CA SER A 48 11.81 17.92 -1.50
C SER A 48 12.02 16.78 -0.50
N SER A 49 12.77 15.74 -0.86
CA SER A 49 13.15 14.67 0.08
C SER A 49 13.95 15.20 1.26
N ILE A 50 14.94 16.06 1.01
CA ILE A 50 15.79 16.66 2.06
C ILE A 50 14.94 17.55 2.98
N GLN A 51 14.07 18.39 2.41
CA GLN A 51 13.17 19.23 3.21
C GLN A 51 12.19 18.41 4.05
N GLY A 52 11.65 17.32 3.48
CA GLY A 52 10.81 16.38 4.23
C GLY A 52 11.56 15.78 5.42
N ILE A 53 12.78 15.28 5.20
CA ILE A 53 13.63 14.75 6.28
C ILE A 53 13.87 15.83 7.36
N TRP A 54 14.18 17.06 6.97
CA TRP A 54 14.40 18.17 7.90
C TRP A 54 13.14 18.53 8.71
N ALA A 55 11.95 18.37 8.13
CA ALA A 55 10.69 18.60 8.84
C ALA A 55 10.47 17.59 9.97
N PHE A 56 10.94 16.35 9.82
CA PHE A 56 10.84 15.29 10.83
C PHE A 56 12.05 15.20 11.76
N ARG A 57 12.91 16.22 11.81
CA ARG A 57 14.16 16.18 12.61
C ARG A 57 13.93 16.00 14.11
N ASP A 58 12.80 16.48 14.62
CA ASP A 58 12.45 16.43 16.05
C ASP A 58 11.76 15.11 16.43
N ASP A 59 11.43 14.27 15.44
CA ASP A 59 10.79 12.96 15.62
C ASP A 59 11.72 11.85 15.08
N PRO A 60 12.52 11.22 15.96
CA PRO A 60 13.44 10.16 15.54
C PRO A 60 12.70 8.93 15.00
N GLU A 61 11.46 8.69 15.43
CA GLU A 61 10.66 7.57 14.98
C GLU A 61 10.22 7.78 13.53
N ALA A 62 9.78 8.98 13.15
CA ALA A 62 9.44 9.31 11.77
C ALA A 62 10.62 9.19 10.78
N LEU A 63 11.86 9.39 11.24
CA LEU A 63 13.06 9.21 10.41
C LEU A 63 13.37 7.74 10.15
N VAL A 64 13.06 6.86 11.11
CA VAL A 64 13.40 5.43 11.05
C VAL A 64 12.27 4.58 10.48
N GLN A 65 11.01 4.97 10.69
CA GLN A 65 9.88 4.21 10.22
C GLN A 65 9.88 4.06 8.68
N PRO A 66 9.69 2.84 8.17
CA PRO A 66 9.51 2.62 6.75
C PRO A 66 8.27 3.38 6.28
N ARG A 67 8.28 3.85 5.03
CA ARG A 67 7.12 4.54 4.47
C ARG A 67 5.88 3.65 4.59
N LYS A 68 4.82 4.16 5.21
CA LYS A 68 3.53 3.46 5.27
C LYS A 68 3.12 3.07 3.84
N PRO A 69 2.74 1.80 3.60
CA PRO A 69 2.28 1.39 2.30
C PRO A 69 1.07 2.24 1.91
N TYR A 70 0.92 2.49 0.61
CA TYR A 70 -0.26 3.19 0.12
C TYR A 70 -1.51 2.45 0.60
N SER A 71 -2.48 3.19 1.15
CA SER A 71 -3.72 2.58 1.61
C SER A 71 -4.36 1.85 0.44
N GLN A 72 -4.62 0.57 0.61
CA GLN A 72 -5.32 -0.20 -0.41
C GLN A 72 -6.71 0.42 -0.55
N ARG A 73 -7.12 0.70 -1.79
CA ARG A 73 -8.44 1.25 -2.07
C ARG A 73 -9.48 0.33 -1.43
N ALA A 74 -10.39 0.92 -0.62
CA ALA A 74 -11.44 0.16 0.05
C ALA A 74 -12.17 -0.71 -0.98
N THR A 75 -12.28 -2.00 -0.69
CA THR A 75 -13.06 -2.91 -1.54
C THR A 75 -14.53 -2.53 -1.34
N ARG A 76 -15.27 -2.30 -2.44
CA ARG A 76 -16.67 -1.84 -2.39
C ARG A 76 -17.62 -2.81 -1.66
N LEU A 77 -17.24 -4.08 -1.57
CA LEU A 77 -17.99 -5.14 -0.90
C LEU A 77 -17.10 -5.72 0.19
N SER A 78 -17.63 -5.81 1.41
CA SER A 78 -16.91 -6.45 2.50
C SER A 78 -16.83 -7.96 2.25
N PRO A 79 -15.81 -8.65 2.78
CA PRO A 79 -15.75 -10.12 2.76
C PRO A 79 -17.04 -10.79 3.27
N ASP A 80 -17.62 -10.23 4.32
CA ASP A 80 -18.81 -10.77 4.98
C ASP A 80 -20.06 -10.61 4.12
N GLU A 81 -20.24 -9.43 3.50
CA GLU A 81 -21.35 -9.17 2.57
C GLU A 81 -21.28 -10.09 1.34
N VAL A 82 -20.07 -10.36 0.85
CA VAL A 82 -19.86 -11.35 -0.21
C VAL A 82 -20.21 -12.76 0.26
N ALA A 83 -19.84 -13.13 1.48
CA ALA A 83 -20.13 -14.45 2.04
C ALA A 83 -21.64 -14.67 2.24
N GLU A 84 -22.36 -13.69 2.76
CA GLU A 84 -23.81 -13.74 2.94
C GLU A 84 -24.55 -13.90 1.61
N ARG A 85 -24.20 -13.08 0.60
CA ARG A 85 -24.80 -13.19 -0.74
C ARG A 85 -24.52 -14.53 -1.40
N VAL A 86 -23.30 -15.06 -1.24
CA VAL A 86 -22.96 -16.39 -1.76
C VAL A 86 -23.70 -17.48 -0.98
N ALA A 87 -23.89 -17.32 0.33
CA ALA A 87 -24.64 -18.26 1.17
C ALA A 87 -26.15 -18.29 0.86
N ALA A 88 -26.71 -17.19 0.36
CA ALA A 88 -28.10 -17.12 -0.08
C ALA A 88 -28.36 -17.84 -1.42
N VAL A 89 -27.34 -18.00 -2.28
CA VAL A 89 -27.50 -18.64 -3.60
C VAL A 89 -27.64 -20.17 -3.47
N PRO A 90 -28.60 -20.85 -4.12
CA PRO A 90 -28.70 -22.30 -4.08
C PRO A 90 -27.41 -23.01 -4.55
N LEU A 91 -27.04 -24.13 -3.91
CA LEU A 91 -25.77 -24.82 -4.18
C LEU A 91 -25.59 -25.25 -5.66
N CYS A 92 -26.67 -25.62 -6.34
CA CYS A 92 -26.67 -25.96 -7.76
C CYS A 92 -26.21 -24.79 -8.66
N GLN A 93 -26.45 -23.55 -8.23
CA GLN A 93 -26.07 -22.33 -8.96
C GLN A 93 -24.67 -21.82 -8.58
N ARG A 94 -23.99 -22.40 -7.58
CA ARG A 94 -22.62 -22.02 -7.16
C ARG A 94 -21.50 -22.72 -7.95
N GLN A 95 -21.83 -23.60 -8.90
CA GLN A 95 -20.86 -24.47 -9.57
C GLN A 95 -19.91 -23.71 -10.51
N THR A 96 -20.45 -22.71 -11.21
CA THR A 96 -19.70 -21.88 -12.16
C THR A 96 -19.73 -20.42 -11.71
N LEU A 97 -18.64 -19.69 -11.94
CA LEU A 97 -18.58 -18.27 -11.62
C LEU A 97 -19.63 -17.44 -12.37
N ARG A 98 -20.01 -17.88 -13.59
CA ARG A 98 -21.03 -17.21 -14.40
C ARG A 98 -22.43 -17.37 -13.80
N ALA A 99 -22.77 -18.58 -13.35
CA ALA A 99 -24.04 -18.82 -12.65
C ALA A 99 -24.08 -18.10 -11.30
N LEU A 100 -22.96 -18.10 -10.57
CA LEU A 100 -22.85 -17.42 -9.28
C LEU A 100 -22.95 -15.90 -9.42
N GLU A 101 -22.37 -15.31 -10.47
CA GLU A 101 -22.52 -13.89 -10.78
C GLU A 101 -23.98 -13.53 -11.06
N ALA A 102 -24.66 -14.31 -11.90
CA ALA A 102 -26.08 -14.10 -12.21
C ALA A 102 -26.99 -14.20 -10.97
N ALA A 103 -26.70 -15.13 -10.06
CA ALA A 103 -27.52 -15.38 -8.88
C ALA A 103 -27.20 -14.45 -7.68
N SER A 104 -25.93 -14.06 -7.50
CA SER A 104 -25.50 -13.21 -6.37
C SER A 104 -25.43 -11.71 -6.70
N GLY A 105 -25.47 -11.34 -7.98
CA GLY A 105 -25.27 -9.97 -8.44
C GLY A 105 -23.83 -9.46 -8.24
N ILE A 106 -22.89 -10.34 -7.87
CA ILE A 106 -21.49 -9.97 -7.63
C ILE A 106 -20.69 -10.19 -8.92
N PRO A 107 -19.92 -9.19 -9.40
CA PRO A 107 -19.10 -9.34 -10.59
C PRO A 107 -18.15 -10.53 -10.50
N LYS A 108 -17.99 -11.27 -11.59
CA LYS A 108 -17.10 -12.44 -11.70
C LYS A 108 -15.68 -12.16 -11.24
N SER A 109 -15.13 -10.98 -11.57
CA SER A 109 -13.77 -10.57 -11.19
C SER A 109 -13.60 -10.46 -9.68
N THR A 110 -14.62 -9.96 -8.98
CA THR A 110 -14.69 -9.88 -7.52
C THR A 110 -14.72 -11.29 -6.92
N LEU A 111 -15.63 -12.16 -7.39
CA LEU A 111 -15.72 -13.54 -6.94
C LEU A 111 -14.41 -14.32 -7.12
N GLN A 112 -13.73 -14.16 -8.27
CA GLN A 112 -12.41 -14.76 -8.52
C GLN A 112 -11.35 -14.28 -7.54
N ARG A 113 -11.32 -12.97 -7.24
CA ARG A 113 -10.39 -12.40 -6.25
C ARG A 113 -10.63 -12.98 -4.86
N HIS A 114 -11.89 -13.09 -4.42
CA HIS A 114 -12.22 -13.65 -3.11
C HIS A 114 -11.90 -15.15 -3.00
N LEU A 115 -12.07 -15.91 -4.07
CA LEU A 115 -11.61 -17.31 -4.14
C LEU A 115 -10.08 -17.41 -4.07
N LYS A 116 -9.34 -16.57 -4.81
CA LYS A 116 -7.87 -16.54 -4.79
C LYS A 116 -7.33 -16.17 -3.40
N ASN A 117 -7.99 -15.23 -2.74
CA ASN A 117 -7.63 -14.77 -1.40
C ASN A 117 -8.15 -15.69 -0.28
N LYS A 118 -8.76 -16.85 -0.63
CA LYS A 118 -9.32 -17.84 0.30
C LYS A 118 -10.42 -17.31 1.23
N VAL A 119 -11.05 -16.20 0.88
CA VAL A 119 -12.22 -15.63 1.58
C VAL A 119 -13.46 -16.50 1.31
N LEU A 120 -13.59 -17.02 0.09
CA LEU A 120 -14.61 -18.01 -0.28
C LEU A 120 -13.94 -19.35 -0.56
N ARG A 121 -14.64 -20.44 -0.29
CA ARG A 121 -14.25 -21.79 -0.73
C ARG A 121 -15.16 -22.24 -1.85
N ARG A 122 -14.57 -22.89 -2.86
CA ARG A 122 -15.34 -23.49 -3.95
C ARG A 122 -16.02 -24.75 -3.41
N PHE A 123 -17.35 -24.75 -3.39
CA PHE A 123 -18.13 -25.94 -3.13
C PHE A 123 -18.41 -26.66 -4.45
N ILE A 124 -18.14 -27.97 -4.49
CA ILE A 124 -18.46 -28.83 -5.61
C ILE A 124 -19.62 -29.71 -5.16
N CYS A 125 -20.82 -29.45 -5.66
CA CYS A 125 -21.91 -30.42 -5.55
C CYS A 125 -21.62 -31.54 -6.55
N ARG A 126 -21.24 -32.72 -6.05
CA ARG A 126 -21.32 -33.96 -6.82
C ARG A 126 -22.80 -34.35 -6.83
N ALA A 127 -23.48 -34.09 -7.94
CA ALA A 127 -24.76 -34.74 -8.17
C ALA A 127 -24.46 -36.24 -8.30
N TYR A 128 -24.88 -37.05 -7.33
CA TYR A 128 -25.01 -38.48 -7.55
C TYR A 128 -26.07 -38.66 -8.63
N ARG A 129 -25.64 -39.20 -9.77
CA ARG A 129 -26.51 -39.60 -10.87
C ARG A 129 -26.76 -41.09 -10.73
#